data_AF-A0A846EMC0-F1
#
_entry.id   AF-A0A846EMC0-F1
#
_cell.length_a   1.000
_cell.length_b   1.000
_cell.length_c   1.000
_cell.angle_alpha   90.00
_cell.angle_beta   90.00
_cell.angle_gamma   90.00
#
_symmetry.space_group_name_H-M   'P 1'
#
loop_
_entity.id
_entity.type
_entity.pdbx_description
1 polymer ?
#
loop_
_entity_poly.entity_id
_entity_poly.type
_entity_poly.pdbx_seq_one_letter_code
_entity_poly.pdbx_strand_id
1 'polypeptide(L)'
;MYTDSIATQLDNLRPGDRITYNNVTWYIKNYSTYEDEEGYQTDEWLLVSSGGAEYYLLREYEVDEEENPITWYISNELENVQLYIPGFQEDILPRLWQDMQAFSEPYPKLKLFYKIYYFDFQTQGTYDVNGIKKERITWDYWDQAHLTNLAIEAFPNRKLEIYSSKVVQPEEFSGIQKSAVSTFNYPQNNFTKNLGESIAASLFVLFGLLLMLFG
;
A
#
# COMPACT_ATOMS: atom_id res chain seq x y z
N MET A 1 -18.32 2.36 30.99
CA MET A 1 -17.59 3.18 30.01
C MET A 1 -17.15 2.19 28.94
N TYR A 2 -17.80 2.19 27.78
CA TYR A 2 -17.40 1.29 26.68
C TYR A 2 -16.18 1.92 26.02
N THR A 3 -15.05 1.23 26.04
CA THR A 3 -13.90 1.59 25.20
C THR A 3 -14.23 1.14 23.79
N ASP A 4 -14.19 2.07 22.84
CA ASP A 4 -14.31 1.73 21.41
C ASP A 4 -13.28 0.66 21.05
N SER A 5 -13.64 -0.25 20.13
CA SER A 5 -12.71 -1.28 19.65
C SER A 5 -11.47 -0.63 19.01
N ILE A 6 -10.34 -1.35 18.96
CA ILE A 6 -9.13 -0.80 18.32
C ILE A 6 -9.40 -0.49 16.85
N ALA A 7 -10.13 -1.35 16.14
CA ALA A 7 -10.56 -1.11 14.76
C ALA A 7 -11.31 0.23 14.63
N THR A 8 -12.33 0.46 15.48
CA THR A 8 -13.08 1.72 15.48
C THR A 8 -12.19 2.93 15.78
N GLN A 9 -11.18 2.79 16.64
CA GLN A 9 -10.24 3.88 16.92
C GLN A 9 -9.32 4.19 15.73
N LEU A 10 -8.92 3.16 14.98
CA LEU A 10 -8.14 3.29 13.73
C LEU A 10 -8.96 3.96 12.62
N ASP A 11 -10.20 3.55 12.39
CA ASP A 11 -11.10 4.13 11.38
C ASP A 11 -11.25 5.65 11.53
N ASN A 12 -11.21 6.11 12.78
CA ASN A 12 -11.37 7.51 13.13
C ASN A 12 -10.07 8.32 13.06
N LEU A 13 -8.94 7.74 12.64
CA LEU A 13 -7.65 8.45 12.57
C LEU A 13 -7.69 9.60 11.58
N ARG A 14 -7.18 10.75 11.99
CA ARG A 14 -7.10 11.95 11.14
C ARG A 14 -5.72 12.59 11.23
N PRO A 15 -5.33 13.44 10.26
CA PRO A 15 -4.06 14.15 10.31
C PRO A 15 -3.84 14.86 11.65
N GLY A 16 -2.65 14.66 12.24
CA GLY A 16 -2.29 15.14 13.57
C GLY A 16 -2.48 14.12 14.71
N ASP A 17 -3.16 13.00 14.47
CA ASP A 17 -3.24 11.88 15.40
C ASP A 17 -1.90 11.11 15.44
N ARG A 18 -1.75 10.25 16.44
CA ARG A 18 -0.64 9.30 16.53
C ARG A 18 -1.08 7.91 16.93
N ILE A 19 -0.33 6.91 16.45
CA ILE A 19 -0.50 5.49 16.76
C ILE A 19 0.85 4.84 16.99
N THR A 20 0.86 3.68 17.64
CA THR A 20 2.05 2.84 17.80
C THR A 20 1.87 1.55 17.02
N TYR A 21 2.85 1.22 16.19
CA TYR A 21 2.94 -0.02 15.43
C TYR A 21 4.39 -0.52 15.47
N ASN A 22 4.60 -1.80 15.77
CA ASN A 22 5.93 -2.39 15.95
C ASN A 22 6.86 -1.60 16.89
N ASN A 23 6.31 -1.12 18.02
CA ASN A 23 7.01 -0.28 19.01
C ASN A 23 7.52 1.08 18.49
N VAL A 24 7.08 1.51 17.32
CA VAL A 24 7.38 2.82 16.74
C VAL A 24 6.13 3.69 16.81
N THR A 25 6.29 4.94 17.24
CA THR A 25 5.22 5.94 17.17
C THR A 25 5.19 6.56 15.78
N TRP A 26 4.01 6.48 15.16
CA TRP A 26 3.71 7.03 13.85
C TRP A 26 2.73 8.19 13.99
N TYR A 27 2.99 9.25 13.23
CA TYR A 27 2.13 10.42 13.13
C TYR A 27 1.31 10.33 11.85
N ILE A 28 0.01 10.57 11.96
CA ILE A 28 -0.87 10.62 10.80
C ILE A 28 -0.63 11.96 10.11
N LYS A 29 -0.05 11.92 8.91
CA LYS A 29 0.27 13.10 8.10
C LYS A 29 -0.85 13.43 7.12
N ASN A 30 -1.46 12.40 6.53
CA ASN A 30 -2.57 12.57 5.60
C ASN A 30 -3.61 11.44 5.75
N TYR A 31 -4.81 11.69 5.25
CA TYR A 31 -5.89 10.71 5.12
C TYR A 31 -6.58 10.93 3.78
N SER A 32 -6.91 9.86 3.07
CA SER A 32 -7.60 9.89 1.79
C SER A 32 -8.52 8.69 1.64
N THR A 33 -9.54 8.83 0.80
CA THR A 33 -10.52 7.78 0.52
C THR A 33 -10.69 7.63 -0.98
N TYR A 34 -10.78 6.40 -1.42
CA TYR A 34 -10.95 6.03 -2.82
C TYR A 34 -12.13 5.07 -2.95
N GLU A 35 -12.82 5.17 -4.08
CA GLU A 35 -13.86 4.24 -4.48
C GLU A 35 -13.59 3.87 -5.94
N ASP A 36 -13.60 2.58 -6.24
CA ASP A 36 -13.50 2.10 -7.62
C ASP A 36 -14.88 1.97 -8.28
N GLU A 37 -14.88 1.69 -9.58
CA GLU A 37 -16.12 1.55 -10.35
C GLU A 37 -16.95 0.31 -9.96
N GLU A 38 -16.37 -0.62 -9.21
CA GLU A 38 -16.99 -1.88 -8.77
C GLU A 38 -17.57 -1.78 -7.34
N GLY A 39 -17.41 -0.64 -6.66
CA GLY A 39 -17.96 -0.39 -5.32
C GLY A 39 -16.99 -0.74 -4.18
N TYR A 40 -15.73 -1.01 -4.49
CA TYR A 40 -14.67 -1.21 -3.51
C TYR A 40 -14.20 0.13 -2.95
N GLN A 41 -14.11 0.22 -1.63
CA GLN A 41 -13.61 1.40 -0.93
C GLN A 41 -12.27 1.15 -0.26
N THR A 42 -11.38 2.14 -0.37
CA THR A 42 -10.08 2.14 0.29
C THR A 42 -9.94 3.42 1.10
N ASP A 43 -9.75 3.28 2.40
CA ASP A 43 -9.22 4.33 3.26
C ASP A 43 -7.69 4.21 3.31
N GLU A 44 -6.98 5.33 3.10
CA GLU A 44 -5.52 5.41 3.15
C GLU A 44 -5.08 6.44 4.18
N TRP A 45 -4.18 6.05 5.09
CA TRP A 45 -3.50 6.97 6.00
C TRP A 45 -2.00 6.97 5.73
N LEU A 46 -1.42 8.16 5.54
CA LEU A 46 0.03 8.34 5.51
C LEU A 46 0.58 8.46 6.93
N LEU A 47 1.36 7.48 7.34
CA LEU A 47 2.04 7.39 8.63
C LEU A 47 3.49 7.84 8.47
N VAL A 48 3.95 8.74 9.33
CA VAL A 48 5.35 9.18 9.34
C VAL A 48 5.96 8.98 10.72
N SER A 49 7.12 8.34 10.78
CA SER A 49 7.88 8.19 12.02
C SER A 49 8.74 9.43 12.29
N SER A 50 9.18 9.60 13.54
CA SER A 50 10.13 10.68 13.89
C SER A 50 11.48 10.59 13.16
N GLY A 51 11.84 9.39 12.68
CA GLY A 51 13.03 9.14 11.87
C GLY A 51 12.87 9.45 10.38
N GLY A 52 11.66 9.85 9.94
CA GLY A 52 11.37 10.19 8.54
C GLY A 52 10.95 9.01 7.65
N ALA A 53 10.84 7.79 8.19
CA ALA A 53 10.23 6.69 7.45
C ALA A 53 8.73 6.95 7.26
N GLU A 54 8.21 6.60 6.08
CA GLU A 54 6.82 6.82 5.67
C GLU A 54 6.17 5.49 5.29
N TYR A 55 5.05 5.17 5.94
CA TYR A 55 4.23 3.97 5.71
C TYR A 55 2.81 4.41 5.32
N TYR A 56 2.09 3.55 4.61
CA TYR A 56 0.67 3.67 4.36
C TYR A 56 -0.07 2.63 5.19
N LEU A 57 -1.07 3.05 5.96
CA LEU A 57 -2.08 2.15 6.50
C LEU A 57 -3.26 2.17 5.55
N LEU A 58 -3.69 1.00 5.10
CA LEU A 58 -4.80 0.84 4.18
C LEU A 58 -5.89 0.04 4.88
N ARG A 59 -7.14 0.45 4.68
CA ARG A 59 -8.33 -0.32 5.05
C ARG A 59 -9.19 -0.45 3.81
N GLU A 60 -9.43 -1.69 3.43
CA GLU A 60 -10.08 -2.04 2.18
C GLU A 60 -11.35 -2.86 2.45
N TYR A 61 -12.46 -2.51 1.81
CA TYR A 61 -13.79 -3.10 2.05
C TYR A 61 -14.78 -2.79 0.91
N GLU A 62 -15.76 -3.65 0.70
CA GLU A 62 -16.89 -3.40 -0.20
C GLU A 62 -18.08 -2.79 0.59
N VAL A 63 -18.84 -1.88 -0.03
CA VAL A 63 -19.89 -1.12 0.68
C VAL A 63 -21.22 -1.88 0.78
N ASP A 64 -21.53 -2.73 -0.20
CA ASP A 64 -22.90 -3.23 -0.44
C ASP A 64 -23.18 -4.67 0.05
N GLU A 65 -22.23 -5.37 0.69
CA GLU A 65 -22.48 -6.69 1.29
C GLU A 65 -22.40 -6.67 2.83
N GLU A 66 -23.44 -7.19 3.49
CA GLU A 66 -23.58 -7.22 4.96
C GLU A 66 -22.49 -8.04 5.68
N GLU A 67 -21.73 -8.88 4.95
CA GLU A 67 -20.68 -9.76 5.46
C GLU A 67 -19.27 -9.40 4.96
N ASN A 68 -19.04 -8.15 4.51
CA ASN A 68 -17.79 -7.80 3.85
C ASN A 68 -16.55 -7.86 4.76
N PRO A 69 -15.53 -8.68 4.43
CA PRO A 69 -14.32 -8.77 5.21
C PRO A 69 -13.47 -7.52 5.01
N ILE A 70 -13.44 -6.66 6.02
CA ILE A 70 -12.51 -5.53 6.08
C ILE A 70 -11.08 -6.09 6.17
N THR A 71 -10.23 -5.73 5.22
CA THR A 71 -8.82 -6.10 5.27
C THR A 71 -7.96 -4.87 5.51
N TRP A 72 -7.01 -5.01 6.45
CA TRP A 72 -6.05 -3.96 6.76
C TRP A 72 -4.67 -4.33 6.23
N TYR A 73 -3.99 -3.34 5.66
CA TYR A 73 -2.62 -3.49 5.21
C TYR A 73 -1.74 -2.39 5.80
N ILE A 74 -0.48 -2.73 6.02
CA ILE A 74 0.57 -1.73 6.13
C ILE A 74 1.51 -1.86 4.95
N SER A 75 1.72 -0.76 4.24
CA SER A 75 2.51 -0.70 3.02
C SER A 75 3.63 0.31 3.15
N ASN A 76 4.75 0.05 2.49
CA ASN A 76 5.84 1.00 2.37
C ASN A 76 6.51 0.87 1.01
N GLU A 77 6.95 2.02 0.48
CA GLU A 77 7.82 2.03 -0.70
C GLU A 77 9.18 1.41 -0.34
N LEU A 78 9.72 0.64 -1.26
CA LEU A 78 10.99 -0.03 -1.14
C LEU A 78 12.04 0.69 -2.00
N GLU A 79 12.95 1.40 -1.34
CA GLU A 79 14.08 2.05 -2.02
C GLU A 79 15.30 1.12 -2.16
N ASN A 80 16.09 1.31 -3.22
CA ASN A 80 17.37 0.62 -3.46
C ASN A 80 17.29 -0.92 -3.43
N VAL A 81 16.20 -1.47 -3.91
CA VAL A 81 16.01 -2.93 -3.99
C VAL A 81 16.64 -3.52 -5.24
N GLN A 82 16.79 -4.84 -5.23
CA GLN A 82 17.16 -5.63 -6.40
C GLN A 82 16.09 -6.71 -6.59
N LEU A 83 15.68 -6.91 -7.82
CA LEU A 83 14.58 -7.81 -8.15
C LEU A 83 15.07 -8.87 -9.13
N TYR A 84 14.82 -10.14 -8.81
CA TYR A 84 15.38 -11.26 -9.57
C TYR A 84 14.30 -12.20 -10.05
N ILE A 85 14.56 -12.87 -11.18
CA ILE A 85 13.83 -14.08 -11.55
C ILE A 85 14.43 -15.26 -10.76
N PRO A 86 13.63 -16.10 -10.08
CA PRO A 86 14.15 -17.26 -9.37
C PRO A 86 15.04 -18.15 -10.25
N GLY A 87 16.25 -18.44 -9.78
CA GLY A 87 17.26 -19.22 -10.53
C GLY A 87 18.25 -18.37 -11.33
N PHE A 88 18.01 -17.06 -11.44
CA PHE A 88 18.90 -16.11 -12.11
C PHE A 88 19.46 -15.10 -11.11
N GLN A 89 20.67 -14.58 -11.39
CA GLN A 89 21.34 -13.57 -10.54
C GLN A 89 21.28 -12.16 -11.13
N GLU A 90 20.63 -12.00 -12.28
CA GLU A 90 20.49 -10.72 -12.95
C GLU A 90 19.36 -9.91 -12.31
N ASP A 91 19.68 -8.68 -11.90
CA ASP A 91 18.68 -7.70 -11.46
C ASP A 91 17.89 -7.20 -12.67
N ILE A 92 16.57 -7.37 -12.62
CA ILE A 92 15.68 -7.06 -13.75
C ILE A 92 15.18 -5.62 -13.75
N LEU A 93 15.36 -4.87 -12.65
CA LEU A 93 14.86 -3.49 -12.54
C LEU A 93 15.24 -2.58 -13.72
N PRO A 94 16.48 -2.65 -14.29
CA PRO A 94 16.84 -1.80 -15.42
C PRO A 94 16.03 -2.02 -16.70
N ARG A 95 15.40 -3.20 -16.86
CA ARG A 95 14.54 -3.54 -18.01
C ARG A 95 13.05 -3.62 -17.68
N LEU A 96 12.70 -3.76 -16.41
CA LEU A 96 11.33 -4.03 -15.97
C LEU A 96 10.35 -2.95 -16.42
N TRP A 97 10.75 -1.69 -16.38
CA TRP A 97 9.92 -0.59 -16.86
C TRP A 97 9.58 -0.77 -18.35
N GLN A 98 10.57 -1.09 -19.20
CA GLN A 98 10.32 -1.34 -20.61
C GLN A 98 9.40 -2.55 -20.81
N ASP A 99 9.60 -3.61 -20.03
CA ASP A 99 8.80 -4.84 -20.13
C ASP A 99 7.32 -4.56 -19.83
N MET A 100 7.04 -3.80 -18.76
CA MET A 100 5.69 -3.37 -18.37
C MET A 100 5.04 -2.47 -19.43
N GLN A 101 5.79 -1.49 -19.96
CA GLN A 101 5.28 -0.57 -20.99
C GLN A 101 5.05 -1.24 -22.36
N ALA A 102 5.81 -2.29 -22.66
CA ALA A 102 5.63 -3.09 -23.87
C ALA A 102 4.44 -4.06 -23.78
N PHE A 103 3.70 -4.06 -22.66
CA PHE A 103 2.65 -5.03 -22.36
C PHE A 103 3.14 -6.47 -22.51
N SER A 104 4.38 -6.72 -22.08
CA SER A 104 4.93 -8.06 -22.03
C SER A 104 4.16 -8.89 -21.01
N GLU A 105 4.16 -10.21 -21.19
CA GLU A 105 3.65 -11.12 -20.16
C GLU A 105 4.42 -10.88 -18.84
N PRO A 106 3.73 -10.62 -17.72
CA PRO A 106 4.39 -10.43 -16.43
C PRO A 106 5.25 -11.64 -16.06
N TYR A 107 6.40 -11.39 -15.43
CA TYR A 107 7.25 -12.47 -14.94
C TYR A 107 6.44 -13.33 -13.97
N PRO A 108 6.33 -14.66 -14.12
CA PRO A 108 5.44 -15.47 -13.28
C PRO A 108 5.83 -15.46 -11.80
N LYS A 109 7.12 -15.27 -11.51
CA LYS A 109 7.67 -15.20 -10.16
C LYS A 109 8.79 -14.20 -10.09
N LEU A 110 8.87 -13.52 -8.95
CA LEU A 110 9.94 -12.60 -8.62
C LEU A 110 10.54 -12.96 -7.27
N LYS A 111 11.81 -12.63 -7.07
CA LYS A 111 12.53 -12.80 -5.82
C LYS A 111 13.06 -11.45 -5.34
N LEU A 112 12.73 -11.11 -4.10
CA LEU A 112 13.14 -9.90 -3.40
C LEU A 112 13.46 -10.26 -1.93
N PHE A 113 14.59 -9.80 -1.40
CA PHE A 113 15.04 -10.06 -0.02
C PHE A 113 14.88 -11.54 0.43
N TYR A 114 15.28 -12.48 -0.44
CA TYR A 114 15.16 -13.93 -0.23
C TYR A 114 13.76 -14.53 -0.27
N LYS A 115 12.70 -13.72 -0.40
CA LYS A 115 11.32 -14.16 -0.54
C LYS A 115 10.94 -14.29 -2.02
N ILE A 116 10.12 -15.28 -2.35
CA ILE A 116 9.55 -15.48 -3.68
C ILE A 116 8.11 -15.00 -3.66
N TYR A 117 7.77 -14.17 -4.64
CA TYR A 117 6.42 -13.71 -4.91
C TYR A 117 5.97 -14.24 -6.27
N TYR A 118 4.68 -14.49 -6.39
CA TYR A 118 4.00 -15.10 -7.51
C TYR A 118 3.09 -14.05 -8.13
N PHE A 119 3.18 -13.90 -9.45
CA PHE A 119 2.30 -12.98 -10.16
C PHE A 119 0.85 -13.37 -9.91
N ASP A 120 0.03 -12.37 -9.63
CA ASP A 120 -1.39 -12.55 -9.36
C ASP A 120 -2.20 -11.81 -10.44
N PHE A 121 -2.04 -10.49 -10.52
CA PHE A 121 -2.81 -9.69 -11.44
C PHE A 121 -2.05 -8.45 -11.95
N GLN A 122 -2.56 -7.89 -13.04
CA GLN A 122 -2.08 -6.64 -13.63
C GLN A 122 -3.26 -5.69 -13.79
N THR A 123 -3.08 -4.45 -13.35
CA THR A 123 -4.02 -3.36 -13.61
C THR A 123 -3.38 -2.27 -14.46
N GLN A 124 -4.22 -1.55 -15.19
CA GLN A 124 -3.84 -0.33 -15.88
C GLN A 124 -4.92 0.71 -15.66
N GLY A 125 -4.52 1.92 -15.33
CA GLY A 125 -5.46 2.98 -15.05
C GLY A 125 -4.87 4.37 -15.22
N THR A 126 -5.74 5.35 -15.12
CA THR A 126 -5.36 6.75 -14.98
C THR A 126 -5.84 7.23 -13.62
N TYR A 127 -4.95 7.82 -12.85
CA TYR A 127 -5.28 8.37 -11.54
C TYR A 127 -5.08 9.88 -11.55
N ASP A 128 -5.92 10.59 -10.79
CA ASP A 128 -5.83 12.03 -10.66
C ASP A 128 -4.88 12.39 -9.51
N VAL A 129 -3.87 13.19 -9.83
CA VAL A 129 -2.99 13.83 -8.85
C VAL A 129 -3.13 15.33 -9.01
N ASN A 130 -3.82 15.97 -8.07
CA ASN A 130 -3.98 17.43 -8.04
C ASN A 130 -4.54 18.00 -9.36
N GLY A 131 -5.48 17.30 -9.98
CA GLY A 131 -6.07 17.63 -11.28
C GLY A 131 -5.25 17.16 -12.48
N ILE A 132 -4.13 16.47 -12.26
CA ILE A 132 -3.29 15.91 -13.32
C ILE A 132 -3.50 14.40 -13.38
N LYS A 133 -4.12 13.98 -14.49
CA LYS A 133 -4.25 12.57 -14.84
C LYS A 133 -2.88 11.96 -15.17
N LYS A 134 -2.50 10.92 -14.45
CA LYS A 134 -1.27 10.14 -14.69
C LYS A 134 -1.65 8.70 -15.01
N GLU A 135 -1.05 8.15 -16.06
CA GLU A 135 -1.18 6.73 -16.39
C GLU A 135 -0.31 5.89 -15.46
N ARG A 136 -0.76 4.67 -15.17
CA ARG A 136 -0.05 3.69 -14.36
C ARG A 136 -0.35 2.28 -14.84
N ILE A 137 0.69 1.44 -14.86
CA ILE A 137 0.55 -0.02 -14.94
C ILE A 137 1.03 -0.57 -13.60
N THR A 138 0.23 -1.43 -12.97
CA THR A 138 0.61 -2.11 -11.73
C THR A 138 0.67 -3.60 -11.98
N TRP A 139 1.76 -4.24 -11.55
CA TRP A 139 1.87 -5.69 -11.47
C TRP A 139 1.91 -6.10 -10.01
N ASP A 140 0.99 -6.98 -9.63
CA ASP A 140 0.80 -7.44 -8.28
C ASP A 140 1.31 -8.86 -8.09
N TYR A 141 2.07 -9.04 -7.00
CA TYR A 141 2.71 -10.29 -6.68
C TYR A 141 2.49 -10.66 -5.22
N TRP A 142 1.98 -11.86 -4.95
CA TRP A 142 1.80 -12.35 -3.57
C TRP A 142 2.84 -13.38 -3.20
N ASP A 143 3.21 -13.41 -1.93
CA ASP A 143 3.89 -14.58 -1.42
C ASP A 143 2.97 -15.79 -1.36
N GLN A 144 3.55 -16.99 -1.23
CA GLN A 144 2.78 -18.24 -1.25
C GLN A 144 1.69 -18.30 -0.16
N ALA A 145 1.92 -17.64 0.98
CA ALA A 145 0.98 -17.60 2.09
C ALA A 145 -0.10 -16.51 1.96
N HIS A 146 -0.03 -15.66 0.93
CA HIS A 146 -0.90 -14.48 0.75
C HIS A 146 -0.93 -13.56 1.97
N LEU A 147 0.25 -13.35 2.59
CA LEU A 147 0.44 -12.46 3.73
C LEU A 147 1.16 -11.18 3.34
N THR A 148 1.88 -11.19 2.22
CA THR A 148 2.60 -10.02 1.73
C THR A 148 2.46 -9.89 0.23
N ASN A 149 2.01 -8.73 -0.20
CA ASN A 149 2.00 -8.30 -1.58
C ASN A 149 3.26 -7.47 -1.90
N LEU A 150 3.75 -7.64 -3.11
CA LEU A 150 4.75 -6.82 -3.77
C LEU A 150 4.07 -6.20 -5.00
N ALA A 151 3.70 -4.92 -4.89
CA ALA A 151 3.15 -4.15 -5.99
C ALA A 151 4.27 -3.41 -6.71
N ILE A 152 4.28 -3.48 -8.04
CA ILE A 152 5.25 -2.79 -8.88
C ILE A 152 4.48 -1.85 -9.80
N GLU A 153 4.71 -0.56 -9.65
CA GLU A 153 4.01 0.48 -10.41
C GLU A 153 4.96 1.13 -11.42
N ALA A 154 4.57 1.12 -12.69
CA ALA A 154 5.28 1.79 -13.77
C ALA A 154 4.52 3.03 -14.24
N PHE A 155 5.20 4.18 -14.18
CA PHE A 155 4.69 5.46 -14.66
C PHE A 155 5.37 5.88 -15.99
N PRO A 156 4.72 6.71 -16.83
CA PRO A 156 5.23 7.10 -18.15
C PRO A 156 6.64 7.72 -18.19
N ASN A 157 7.11 8.28 -17.08
CA ASN A 157 8.39 8.99 -16.97
C ASN A 157 9.58 8.10 -16.58
N ARG A 158 9.53 6.79 -16.87
CA ARG A 158 10.55 5.81 -16.44
C ARG A 158 10.69 5.67 -14.93
N LYS A 159 9.68 6.10 -14.18
CA LYS A 159 9.62 5.86 -12.73
C LYS A 159 9.01 4.48 -12.51
N LEU A 160 9.73 3.68 -11.72
CA LEU A 160 9.20 2.51 -11.07
C LEU A 160 9.07 2.82 -9.59
N GLU A 161 7.93 2.49 -9.01
CA GLU A 161 7.74 2.45 -7.57
C GLU A 161 7.43 1.01 -7.17
N ILE A 162 8.01 0.57 -6.06
CA ILE A 162 7.87 -0.81 -5.60
C ILE A 162 7.40 -0.74 -4.17
N TYR A 163 6.25 -1.34 -3.89
CA TYR A 163 5.64 -1.34 -2.58
C TYR A 163 5.61 -2.76 -2.02
N SER A 164 5.83 -2.87 -0.72
CA SER A 164 5.57 -4.10 0.02
C SER A 164 4.43 -3.85 0.98
N SER A 165 3.32 -4.53 0.77
CA SER A 165 2.13 -4.45 1.62
C SER A 165 1.99 -5.73 2.44
N LYS A 166 1.81 -5.63 3.75
CA LYS A 166 1.57 -6.77 4.66
C LYS A 166 0.17 -6.66 5.24
N VAL A 167 -0.56 -7.78 5.24
CA VAL A 167 -1.82 -7.88 6.00
C VAL A 167 -1.52 -7.67 7.49
N VAL A 168 -2.30 -6.81 8.13
CA VAL A 168 -2.20 -6.52 9.57
C VAL A 168 -3.56 -6.67 10.24
N GLN A 169 -3.55 -6.94 11.53
CA GLN A 169 -4.75 -6.90 12.36
C GLN A 169 -4.81 -5.58 13.14
N PRO A 170 -6.00 -4.98 13.36
CA PRO A 170 -6.14 -3.79 14.20
C PRO A 170 -5.44 -3.91 15.56
N GLU A 171 -5.44 -5.09 16.16
CA GLU A 171 -4.82 -5.38 17.46
C GLU A 171 -3.29 -5.28 17.45
N GLU A 172 -2.63 -5.25 16.28
CA GLU A 172 -1.20 -4.94 16.17
C GLU A 172 -0.90 -3.46 16.47
N PHE A 173 -1.93 -2.61 16.48
CA PHE A 173 -1.82 -1.19 16.77
C PHE A 173 -2.19 -0.88 18.22
N SER A 174 -1.50 0.12 18.78
CA SER A 174 -1.73 0.54 20.16
C SER A 174 -1.41 2.02 20.33
N GLY A 175 -1.60 2.54 21.56
CA GLY A 175 -1.19 3.91 21.89
C GLY A 175 -1.83 4.98 21.00
N ILE A 176 -3.07 4.73 20.54
CA ILE A 176 -3.82 5.65 19.70
C ILE A 176 -4.12 6.91 20.51
N GLN A 177 -3.73 8.06 19.98
CA GLN A 177 -4.00 9.35 20.62
C GLN A 177 -4.52 10.34 19.60
N LYS A 178 -5.71 10.85 19.87
CA LYS A 178 -6.34 11.90 19.09
C LYS A 178 -5.67 13.23 19.37
N SER A 179 -5.41 14.00 18.31
CA SER A 179 -4.91 15.35 18.48
C SER A 179 -5.97 16.22 19.15
N ALA A 180 -5.68 16.73 20.34
CA ALA A 180 -6.49 17.76 20.98
C ALA A 180 -6.17 19.10 20.33
N VAL A 181 -6.68 19.33 19.11
CA VAL A 181 -6.56 20.60 18.34
C VAL A 181 -5.22 21.32 18.58
N SER A 182 -4.13 20.82 17.98
CA SER A 182 -2.90 21.60 17.89
C SER A 182 -2.22 21.36 16.56
N THR A 183 -1.98 22.46 15.84
CA THR A 183 -1.21 22.54 14.60
C THR A 183 0.20 21.99 14.83
N PHE A 184 0.41 20.74 14.46
CA PHE A 184 1.74 20.13 14.48
C PHE A 184 2.58 20.75 13.36
N ASN A 185 3.48 21.65 13.73
CA ASN A 185 4.57 22.08 12.85
C ASN A 185 5.58 20.93 12.77
N TYR A 186 5.55 20.17 11.67
CA TYR A 186 6.66 19.29 11.33
C TYR A 186 7.96 20.13 11.32
N PRO A 187 9.06 19.68 11.95
CA PRO A 187 10.35 20.28 11.69
C PRO A 187 10.62 20.13 10.19
N GLN A 188 10.58 21.25 9.47
CA GLN A 188 10.97 21.33 8.07
C GLN A 188 12.47 21.01 7.98
N ASN A 189 12.81 19.72 7.95
CA ASN A 189 14.05 19.32 7.34
C ASN A 189 13.86 19.59 5.85
N ASN A 190 14.69 20.49 5.32
CA ASN A 190 14.79 20.85 3.90
C ASN A 190 15.26 19.65 3.06
N PHE A 191 14.44 18.62 2.97
CA PHE A 191 14.53 17.59 1.96
C PHE A 191 13.30 17.75 1.07
N THR A 192 13.38 18.70 0.14
CA THR A 192 12.43 18.83 -0.96
C THR A 192 12.61 17.65 -1.91
N LYS A 193 12.10 16.48 -1.53
CA LYS A 193 11.49 15.56 -2.50
C LYS A 193 10.01 15.93 -2.53
N ASN A 194 9.49 16.08 -3.75
CA ASN A 194 8.11 16.50 -4.05
C ASN A 194 7.11 15.84 -3.09
N LEU A 195 6.52 16.68 -2.26
CA LEU A 195 5.70 16.27 -1.13
C LEU A 195 4.25 16.20 -1.62
N GLY A 196 3.79 14.98 -1.80
CA GLY A 196 2.45 14.63 -2.27
C GLY A 196 2.56 13.94 -3.60
N GLU A 197 2.77 12.62 -3.60
CA GLU A 197 2.65 11.73 -4.76
C GLU A 197 3.13 10.33 -4.37
N SER A 198 2.28 9.60 -3.66
CA SER A 198 2.28 8.14 -3.67
C SER A 198 0.83 7.77 -3.47
N ILE A 199 0.21 7.27 -4.52
CA ILE A 199 -1.07 6.59 -4.41
C ILE A 199 -0.67 5.13 -4.23
N ALA A 200 -0.70 4.62 -3.00
CA ALA A 200 -0.65 3.19 -2.78
C ALA A 200 -2.02 2.62 -3.16
N ALA A 201 -2.47 2.83 -4.41
CA ALA A 201 -3.76 2.32 -4.87
C ALA A 201 -3.57 0.87 -5.28
N SER A 202 -3.77 0.02 -4.28
CA SER A 202 -4.30 -1.34 -4.38
C SER A 202 -5.53 -1.37 -5.28
N LEU A 203 -5.48 -2.21 -6.31
CA LEU A 203 -6.66 -2.76 -6.96
C LEU A 203 -6.54 -4.27 -6.82
N PHE A 204 -6.87 -4.79 -5.64
CA PHE A 204 -6.98 -6.22 -5.39
C PHE A 204 -8.43 -6.64 -5.55
N VAL A 205 -8.78 -7.11 -6.75
CA VAL A 205 -10.08 -7.74 -6.99
C VAL A 205 -9.90 -9.25 -7.19
N LEU A 206 -10.54 -9.98 -6.27
CA LEU A 206 -11.17 -11.30 -6.38
C LEU A 206 -10.36 -12.49 -6.91
N PHE A 207 -9.66 -13.18 -6.00
CA PHE A 207 -9.59 -14.67 -6.02
C PHE A 207 -9.61 -15.35 -4.64
N GLY A 208 -9.79 -14.60 -3.54
CA GLY A 208 -9.92 -15.18 -2.20
C GLY A 208 -11.22 -15.97 -1.97
N LEU A 209 -12.30 -15.64 -2.69
CA LEU A 209 -13.60 -16.31 -2.55
C LEU A 209 -13.77 -17.56 -3.42
N LEU A 210 -13.03 -17.69 -4.54
CA LEU A 210 -13.12 -18.88 -5.39
C LEU A 210 -12.35 -20.09 -4.83
N LEU A 211 -11.34 -19.87 -3.98
CA LEU A 211 -10.63 -20.96 -3.30
C LEU A 211 -11.34 -21.47 -2.03
N MET A 212 -12.37 -20.78 -1.53
CA MET A 212 -13.22 -21.29 -0.43
C MET A 212 -14.47 -22.03 -0.92
N LEU A 213 -14.85 -21.90 -2.19
CA LEU A 213 -15.98 -22.62 -2.78
C LEU A 213 -15.59 -23.95 -3.47
N PHE A 214 -14.30 -24.18 -3.71
CA PHE A 214 -13.78 -25.42 -4.32
C PHE A 214 -12.62 -26.07 -3.54
N GLY A 215 -12.45 -25.73 -2.26
CA GLY A 215 -11.57 -26.41 -1.31
C GLY A 215 -12.30 -27.42 -0.45
#